data_AF-A0A3C2D7H5-F1
#
_entry.id   AF-A0A3C2D7H5-F1
#
_cell.length_a   1.000
_cell.length_b   1.000
_cell.length_c   1.000
_cell.angle_alpha   90.00
_cell.angle_beta   90.00
_cell.angle_gamma   90.00
#
_symmetry.space_group_name_H-M   'P 1'
#
loop_
_entity.id
_entity.type
_entity.pdbx_description
1 polymer ?
#
loop_
_entity_poly.entity_id
_entity_poly.type
_entity_poly.pdbx_seq_one_letter_code
_entity_poly.pdbx_strand_id
1 'polypeptide(L)' 'MEIKHDNKIGWIVLDQIRTIDKQRIIKDLGLLTKSELNKLKSVLKETYID' A
#
# COMPACT_ATOMS: atom_id res chain seq x y z
N MET A 1 -5.28 -3.29 4.56
CA MET A 1 -4.15 -3.93 5.27
C MET A 1 -3.52 -2.93 6.23
N GLU A 2 -3.38 -3.27 7.52
CA GLU A 2 -2.69 -2.42 8.51
C GLU A 2 -1.17 -2.49 8.28
N ILE A 3 -0.49 -1.34 8.30
CA ILE A 3 0.96 -1.19 8.31
C ILE A 3 1.37 -0.29 9.47
N LYS A 4 2.48 -0.61 10.13
CA LYS A 4 3.05 0.25 11.18
C LYS A 4 4.29 0.91 10.63
N HIS A 5 4.24 2.23 10.46
CA HIS A 5 5.35 3.00 9.95
C HIS A 5 5.57 4.25 10.81
N ASP A 6 6.82 4.50 11.19
CA ASP A 6 7.25 5.66 11.99
C ASP A 6 6.36 5.92 13.23
N ASN A 7 6.17 4.86 14.03
CA ASN A 7 5.33 4.84 15.23
C ASN A 7 3.85 5.19 15.00
N LYS A 8 3.39 5.21 13.73
CA LYS A 8 2.01 5.45 13.32
C LYS A 8 1.44 4.21 12.65
N ILE A 9 0.15 4.00 12.89
CA ILE A 9 -0.61 2.93 12.25
C ILE A 9 -1.24 3.52 10.99
N GLY A 10 -0.81 3.05 9.83
CA GLY A 10 -1.34 3.39 8.52
C GLY A 10 -2.15 2.23 7.94
N TRP A 11 -3.01 2.54 6.98
CA TRP A 11 -3.81 1.55 6.28
C TRP A 11 -3.56 1.64 4.78
N ILE A 12 -3.27 0.50 4.16
CA ILE A 12 -3.28 0.35 2.70
C ILE A 12 -4.70 0.02 2.29
N VAL A 13 -5.32 0.94 1.55
CA VAL A 13 -6.64 0.78 0.94
C VAL A 13 -6.44 0.28 -0.48
N LEU A 14 -6.84 -0.96 -0.73
CA LEU A 14 -6.72 -1.62 -2.05
C LEU A 14 -7.93 -1.38 -2.93
N ASP A 15 -9.12 -1.20 -2.32
CA ASP A 15 -10.38 -1.15 -3.08
C ASP A 15 -10.59 0.18 -3.83
N GLN A 16 -9.73 1.18 -3.59
CA GLN A 16 -9.85 2.54 -4.12
C GLN A 16 -8.59 2.98 -4.88
N ILE A 17 -7.98 2.05 -5.63
CA ILE A 17 -6.80 2.36 -6.46
C ILE A 17 -7.21 3.37 -7.54
N ARG A 18 -6.49 4.50 -7.58
CA ARG A 18 -6.67 5.55 -8.58
C ARG A 18 -5.33 6.04 -9.10
N THR A 19 -5.30 6.45 -10.37
CA THR A 19 -4.15 7.14 -10.95
C THR A 19 -4.06 8.56 -10.39
N ILE A 20 -2.86 9.00 -10.03
CA ILE A 20 -2.59 10.37 -9.59
C ILE A 20 -1.43 10.96 -10.39
N ASP A 21 -1.45 12.28 -10.58
CA ASP A 21 -0.31 13.01 -11.10
C ASP A 21 0.83 13.01 -10.06
N LYS A 22 2.07 12.81 -10.51
CA LYS A 22 3.26 12.84 -9.65
C LYS A 22 3.43 14.16 -8.91
N GLN A 23 2.97 15.27 -9.47
CA GLN A 23 3.01 16.59 -8.82
C GLN A 23 2.18 16.64 -7.51
N ARG A 24 1.22 15.73 -7.31
CA ARG A 24 0.42 15.64 -6.08
C ARG A 24 1.12 14.89 -4.95
N ILE A 25 2.29 14.30 -5.20
CA ILE A 25 3.08 13.59 -4.19
C ILE A 25 3.94 14.62 -3.46
N ILE A 26 3.57 14.93 -2.22
CA ILE A 26 4.24 15.96 -1.41
C ILE A 26 5.44 15.39 -0.65
N LYS A 27 5.36 14.13 -0.21
CA LYS A 27 6.40 13.46 0.58
C LYS A 27 6.26 11.93 0.49
N ASP A 28 7.39 11.25 0.38
CA ASP A 28 7.48 9.80 0.54
C ASP A 28 7.51 9.45 2.03
N LEU A 29 6.59 8.58 2.46
CA LEU A 29 6.48 8.18 3.86
C LEU A 29 7.42 7.05 4.25
N GLY A 30 8.00 6.34 3.29
CA GLY A 30 8.89 5.20 3.54
C GLY A 30 8.69 4.09 2.50
N LEU A 31 9.43 3.00 2.65
CA LEU A 31 9.31 1.80 1.80
C LEU A 31 8.65 0.67 2.58
N LEU A 32 7.83 -0.12 1.88
CA LEU A 32 7.30 -1.36 2.42
C LEU A 32 8.40 -2.42 2.50
N THR A 33 8.39 -3.20 3.58
CA THR A 33 9.28 -4.35 3.72
C THR A 33 8.90 -5.46 2.74
N LYS A 34 9.83 -6.39 2.46
CA LYS A 34 9.55 -7.53 1.58
C LYS A 34 8.36 -8.38 2.04
N SER A 35 8.19 -8.53 3.36
CA SER A 35 7.08 -9.29 3.95
C SER A 35 5.74 -8.60 3.67
N GLU A 36 5.67 -7.29 3.90
CA GLU A 36 4.46 -6.49 3.62
C GLU A 36 4.13 -6.50 2.13
N LEU A 37 5.14 -6.42 1.26
CA LEU A 37 4.95 -6.46 -0.20
C LEU A 37 4.41 -7.81 -0.68
N ASN A 38 4.88 -8.92 -0.10
CA ASN A 38 4.35 -10.25 -0.41
C ASN A 38 2.88 -10.39 0.04
N LYS A 39 2.56 -9.90 1.24
CA LYS A 39 1.18 -9.87 1.75
C LYS A 39 0.27 -9.03 0.85
N LEU A 40 0.73 -7.84 0.46
CA LEU A 40 0.02 -6.94 -0.45
C LEU A 40 -0.30 -7.63 -1.79
N LYS A 41 0.69 -8.30 -2.39
CA LYS A 41 0.52 -9.04 -3.65
C LYS A 41 -0.48 -10.18 -3.51
N SER A 42 -0.47 -10.90 -2.39
CA SER A 42 -1.42 -11.99 -2.13
C SER A 42 -2.85 -11.48 -2.09
N VAL A 43 -3.10 -10.40 -1.34
CA VAL A 43 -4.44 -9.79 -1.24
C VAL A 43 -4.91 -9.24 -2.60
N LEU A 44 -3.99 -8.61 -3.35
CA LEU A 44 -4.30 -8.13 -4.69
C LEU A 44 -4.69 -9.28 -5.65
N LYS A 45 -4.00 -10.42 -5.57
CA LYS A 45 -4.31 -11.61 -6.37
C LYS A 45 -5.70 -12.15 -6.03
N GLU A 46 -5.98 -12.32 -4.74
CA GLU A 46 -7.28 -12.81 -4.25
C GLU A 46 -8.44 -11.87 -4.61
N THR A 47 -8.22 -10.55 -4.63
CA THR A 47 -9.29 -9.57 -4.87
C THR A 47 -9.58 -9.34 -6.35
N TYR A 48 -8.58 -9.45 -7.24
CA TYR A 48 -8.68 -8.99 -8.63
C TYR A 48 -8.28 -10.00 -9.70
N ILE A 49 -7.73 -11.16 -9.32
CA ILE A 49 -7.14 -12.12 -10.29
C ILE A 49 -7.71 -13.53 -10.12
N ASP A 50 -7.76 -14.03 -8.87
CA ASP A 50 -8.32 -15.34 -8.53
C ASP A 50 -9.85 -15.33 -8.66
#